data_AF-U6GL91-F1
#
_entry.id   AF-U6GL91-F1
#
_cell.length_a   1.000
_cell.length_b   1.000
_cell.length_c   1.000
_cell.angle_alpha   90.00
_cell.angle_beta   90.00
_cell.angle_gamma   90.00
#
_symmetry.space_group_name_H-M   'P 1'
#
loop_
_entity.id
_entity.type
_entity.pdbx_description
1 polymer ?
#
loop_
_entity_poly.entity_id
_entity_poly.type
_entity_poly.pdbx_seq_one_letter_code
_entity_poly.pdbx_strand_id
1 'polypeptide(L)'
;DGFIVIVDPYPEASGLHDPLLQLCCLDASLAMQPVLRRFNTVILTSGTISPLELYPKILAFVPLIAESFPVSMERACFCPMIVPLTSKFEYRHDVSVLRNYANLLLDLCKAVPDGLVCFFPSYAYMETAMSYWYENGFLAQVLEHKLVFLETKDVVTTTLALYNFKKACDCGRGAVFFSVARGKVAEGVDFDRHFGRCVVLFGIPFQYALSRVLKARLDFLRERYQIQESEFLTFDAMRQAAQCVGRVIRSKRDFALMIFADARFSRPDKRNKLPPWITRYLDQTNLALNTETAVSVCRSFLRSISQPAVSSAALRLDAAALSDWQRCWLQVTRTLSLDPQMCALAPLQQKQLQLKQQEQQQQQQQQQQQQQQQQQQHNKRKRSFDLGSESTQKKEVASNPNAAAAAAAAAAPTAPTGADGHAAAAEKAASVAADAATAADAAPATTATHQQAAAP
;
A
#
# COMPACT_ATOMS: atom_id res chain seq x y z
N ASP A 1 2.45 -26.19 -12.03
CA ASP A 1 3.49 -25.48 -11.27
C ASP A 1 2.90 -24.41 -10.36
N GLY A 2 3.33 -24.36 -9.10
CA GLY A 2 2.85 -23.36 -8.12
C GLY A 2 1.53 -23.67 -7.42
N PHE A 3 0.92 -24.82 -7.67
CA PHE A 3 -0.29 -25.30 -7.00
C PHE A 3 -0.04 -26.67 -6.38
N ILE A 4 -0.72 -26.96 -5.28
CA ILE A 4 -0.72 -28.25 -4.61
C ILE A 4 -2.14 -28.66 -4.24
N VAL A 5 -2.45 -29.94 -4.36
CA VAL A 5 -3.70 -30.51 -3.85
C VAL A 5 -3.41 -31.12 -2.49
N ILE A 6 -4.10 -30.63 -1.46
CA ILE A 6 -3.99 -31.12 -0.09
C ILE A 6 -5.29 -31.86 0.23
N VAL A 7 -5.14 -33.12 0.64
CA VAL A 7 -6.24 -33.94 1.14
C VAL A 7 -6.06 -34.03 2.66
N ASP A 8 -7.04 -33.54 3.41
CA ASP A 8 -7.09 -33.70 4.86
C ASP A 8 -8.36 -34.47 5.25
N PRO A 9 -8.26 -35.75 5.64
CA PRO A 9 -9.43 -36.54 6.02
C PRO A 9 -10.07 -36.05 7.34
N TYR A 10 -9.33 -35.30 8.15
CA TYR A 10 -9.77 -34.80 9.47
C TYR A 10 -9.27 -33.36 9.68
N PRO A 11 -9.91 -32.36 9.03
CA PRO A 11 -9.49 -30.96 9.09
C PRO A 11 -9.74 -30.33 10.47
N GLU A 12 -10.77 -30.79 11.19
CA GLU A 12 -11.01 -30.42 12.58
C GLU A 12 -10.32 -31.43 13.51
N ALA A 13 -9.71 -30.94 14.60
CA ALA A 13 -8.99 -31.80 15.56
C ALA A 13 -9.90 -32.73 16.39
N SER A 14 -11.20 -32.76 16.09
CA SER A 14 -12.20 -33.66 16.66
C SER A 14 -12.52 -34.77 15.66
N GLY A 15 -12.66 -36.01 16.13
CA GLY A 15 -12.89 -37.24 15.34
C GLY A 15 -14.16 -37.31 14.48
N LEU A 16 -14.67 -36.17 14.02
CA LEU A 16 -15.64 -36.03 12.96
C LEU A 16 -14.94 -36.28 11.62
N HIS A 17 -15.43 -37.27 10.87
CA HIS A 17 -14.92 -37.57 9.54
C HIS A 17 -15.51 -36.57 8.52
N ASP A 18 -14.79 -35.49 8.27
CA ASP A 18 -15.14 -34.45 7.29
C ASP A 18 -14.00 -34.27 6.28
N PRO A 19 -13.90 -35.14 5.27
CA PRO A 19 -12.75 -35.15 4.37
C PRO A 19 -12.74 -33.90 3.50
N LEU A 20 -11.64 -33.17 3.56
CA LEU A 20 -11.46 -31.89 2.89
C LEU A 20 -10.40 -32.01 1.78
N LEU A 21 -10.80 -31.66 0.57
CA LEU A 21 -9.91 -31.54 -0.58
C LEU A 21 -9.70 -30.06 -0.91
N GLN A 22 -8.46 -29.57 -0.77
CA GLN A 22 -8.12 -28.17 -1.06
C GLN A 22 -7.09 -28.08 -2.18
N LEU A 23 -7.43 -27.32 -3.24
CA LEU A 23 -6.46 -26.86 -4.22
C LEU A 23 -5.85 -25.54 -3.74
N CYS A 24 -4.59 -25.57 -3.30
CA CYS A 24 -3.89 -24.42 -2.76
C CYS A 24 -2.93 -23.82 -3.79
N CYS A 25 -3.04 -22.50 -4.02
CA CYS A 25 -2.05 -21.74 -4.77
C CYS A 25 -0.89 -21.34 -3.82
N LEU A 26 0.32 -21.77 -4.15
CA LEU A 26 1.54 -21.46 -3.39
C LEU A 26 2.30 -20.27 -3.99
N ASP A 27 2.16 -20.05 -5.30
CA ASP A 27 2.85 -18.99 -6.04
C ASP A 27 1.98 -17.75 -6.24
N ALA A 28 2.23 -16.72 -5.43
CA ALA A 28 1.51 -15.45 -5.52
C ALA A 28 1.83 -14.66 -6.81
N SER A 29 2.94 -14.96 -7.49
CA SER A 29 3.32 -14.26 -8.71
C SER A 29 2.34 -14.50 -9.86
N LEU A 30 1.70 -15.67 -9.90
CA LEU A 30 0.77 -16.06 -10.97
C LEU A 30 -0.42 -15.11 -11.07
N ALA A 31 -0.94 -14.63 -9.94
CA ALA A 31 -2.04 -13.68 -9.89
C ALA A 31 -1.58 -12.24 -10.23
N MET A 32 -0.33 -11.89 -9.91
CA MET A 32 0.22 -10.56 -10.14
C MET A 32 0.70 -10.34 -11.58
N GLN A 33 1.17 -11.39 -12.25
CA GLN A 33 1.71 -11.33 -13.62
C GLN A 33 0.77 -10.65 -14.64
N PRO A 34 -0.55 -10.93 -14.69
CA PRO A 34 -1.45 -10.27 -15.62
C PRO A 34 -1.54 -8.76 -15.39
N VAL A 35 -1.50 -8.32 -14.12
CA VAL A 35 -1.54 -6.89 -13.75
C VAL A 35 -0.27 -6.20 -14.22
N LEU A 36 0.89 -6.81 -13.97
CA LEU A 36 2.20 -6.27 -14.37
C LEU A 36 2.38 -6.22 -15.89
N ARG A 37 1.77 -7.14 -16.64
CA ARG A 37 1.83 -7.14 -18.11
C ARG A 37 0.86 -6.16 -18.75
N ARG A 38 -0.28 -5.90 -18.11
CA ARG A 38 -1.35 -5.05 -18.67
C ARG A 38 -1.09 -3.56 -18.50
N PHE A 39 -0.42 -3.17 -17.42
CA PHE A 39 -0.20 -1.76 -17.09
C PHE A 39 1.28 -1.40 -17.15
N ASN A 40 1.59 -0.23 -17.72
CA ASN A 40 2.98 0.24 -17.84
C ASN A 40 3.60 0.62 -16.49
N THR A 41 2.80 1.11 -15.55
CA THR A 41 3.29 1.58 -14.25
C THR A 41 2.29 1.17 -13.17
N VAL A 42 2.77 0.38 -12.22
CA VAL A 42 2.01 -0.09 -11.05
C VAL A 42 2.71 0.44 -9.81
N ILE A 43 1.98 1.21 -9.01
CA ILE A 43 2.49 1.78 -7.76
C ILE A 43 1.90 0.99 -6.60
N LEU A 44 2.75 0.34 -5.81
CA LEU A 44 2.36 -0.38 -4.61
C LEU A 44 2.63 0.49 -3.38
N THR A 45 1.57 0.90 -2.69
CA THR A 45 1.67 1.74 -1.48
C THR A 45 1.06 1.03 -0.28
N SER A 46 1.77 1.04 0.85
CA SER A 46 1.21 0.58 2.13
C SER A 46 1.97 1.24 3.29
N GLY A 47 1.25 1.55 4.38
CA GLY A 47 1.84 2.15 5.58
C GLY A 47 2.58 1.17 6.49
N THR A 48 2.46 -0.14 6.24
CA THR A 48 3.04 -1.21 7.07
C THR A 48 3.88 -2.20 6.27
N ILE A 49 4.24 -1.83 5.03
CA ILE A 49 5.08 -2.65 4.15
C ILE A 49 6.53 -2.67 4.68
N SER A 50 6.93 -3.78 5.29
CA SER A 50 8.27 -3.96 5.83
C SER A 50 8.61 -5.45 5.99
N PRO A 51 9.82 -5.91 5.61
CA PRO A 51 10.83 -5.21 4.83
C PRO A 51 10.47 -5.16 3.33
N LEU A 52 10.95 -4.14 2.62
CA LEU A 52 10.61 -3.92 1.20
C LEU A 52 11.19 -5.00 0.27
N GLU A 53 12.30 -5.62 0.64
CA GLU A 53 13.03 -6.61 -0.19
C GLU A 53 12.27 -7.91 -0.44
N LEU A 54 11.34 -8.27 0.44
CA LEU A 54 10.66 -9.56 0.36
C LEU A 54 9.52 -9.57 -0.65
N TYR A 55 8.88 -8.42 -0.90
CA TYR A 55 7.76 -8.31 -1.84
C TYR A 55 8.15 -8.56 -3.30
N PRO A 56 9.24 -7.97 -3.83
CA PRO A 56 9.77 -8.29 -5.16
C PRO A 56 10.07 -9.78 -5.34
N LYS A 57 10.65 -10.43 -4.32
CA LYS A 57 10.97 -11.86 -4.34
C LYS A 57 9.72 -12.73 -4.44
N ILE A 58 8.72 -12.48 -3.60
CA ILE A 58 7.49 -13.31 -3.54
C ILE A 58 6.58 -13.09 -4.75
N LEU A 59 6.47 -11.85 -5.24
CA LEU A 59 5.58 -11.50 -6.34
C LEU A 59 6.26 -11.55 -7.72
N ALA A 60 7.55 -11.90 -7.76
CA ALA A 60 8.39 -12.03 -8.96
C ALA A 60 8.37 -10.80 -9.88
N PHE A 61 8.66 -9.62 -9.32
CA PHE A 61 8.84 -8.39 -10.10
C PHE A 61 10.09 -7.63 -9.65
N VAL A 62 10.59 -6.74 -10.50
CA VAL A 62 11.71 -5.85 -10.18
C VAL A 62 11.17 -4.42 -10.04
N PRO A 63 11.10 -3.84 -8.83
CA PRO A 63 10.72 -2.45 -8.67
C PRO A 63 11.80 -1.53 -9.25
N LEU A 64 11.38 -0.46 -9.91
CA LEU A 64 12.30 0.63 -10.27
C LEU A 64 12.69 1.45 -9.03
N ILE A 65 11.72 1.67 -8.13
CA ILE A 65 11.87 2.44 -6.90
C ILE A 65 11.27 1.63 -5.75
N ALA A 66 12.02 1.46 -4.67
CA ALA A 66 11.57 0.78 -3.46
C ALA A 66 12.02 1.61 -2.24
N GLU A 67 11.20 2.58 -1.86
CA GLU A 67 11.55 3.57 -0.84
C GLU A 67 10.58 3.54 0.35
N SER A 68 11.10 3.85 1.54
CA SER A 68 10.32 4.02 2.76
C SER A 68 10.35 5.47 3.21
N PHE A 69 9.18 6.08 3.33
CA PHE A 69 9.07 7.48 3.73
C PHE A 69 9.08 7.61 5.26
N PRO A 70 9.99 8.41 5.84
CA PRO A 70 9.97 8.68 7.27
C PRO A 70 8.76 9.55 7.62
N VAL A 71 8.12 9.24 8.75
CA VAL A 71 7.02 10.05 9.25
C VAL A 71 7.59 11.28 9.97
N SER A 72 7.21 12.46 9.48
CA SER A 72 7.59 13.74 10.06
C SER A 72 6.46 14.30 10.93
N MET A 73 6.75 14.46 12.23
CA MET A 73 5.82 14.93 13.26
C MET A 73 6.38 16.10 14.05
N GLU A 74 5.51 17.00 14.51
CA GLU A 74 5.91 18.16 15.34
C GLU A 74 6.29 17.73 16.77
N ARG A 75 5.68 16.64 17.24
CA ARG A 75 5.90 16.01 18.53
C ARG A 75 5.83 14.50 18.37
N ALA A 76 6.40 13.75 19.32
CA ALA A 76 6.26 12.30 19.35
C ALA A 76 4.80 11.94 19.66
N CYS A 77 3.98 11.74 18.61
CA CYS A 77 2.57 11.41 18.78
C CYS A 77 2.34 9.95 19.16
N PHE A 78 3.38 9.11 19.17
CA PHE A 78 3.25 7.74 19.60
C PHE A 78 4.46 7.29 20.40
N CYS A 79 4.21 6.35 21.30
CA CYS A 79 5.21 5.81 22.20
C CYS A 79 5.14 4.27 22.14
N PRO A 80 5.99 3.65 21.29
CA PRO A 80 6.11 2.21 21.24
C PRO A 80 6.98 1.71 22.40
N MET A 81 6.51 0.65 23.06
CA MET A 81 7.14 0.05 24.23
C MET A 81 7.05 -1.47 24.15
N ILE A 82 8.07 -2.15 24.64
CA ILE A 82 8.11 -3.60 24.72
C ILE A 82 8.09 -4.01 26.20
N VAL A 83 7.10 -4.80 26.56
CA VAL A 83 6.96 -5.39 27.90
C VAL A 83 7.34 -6.88 27.78
N PRO A 84 8.31 -7.38 28.56
CA PRO A 84 8.90 -8.70 28.38
C PRO A 84 8.01 -9.81 28.97
N LEU A 85 6.84 -10.02 28.35
CA LEU A 85 5.98 -11.17 28.56
C LEU A 85 6.23 -12.23 27.49
N THR A 86 5.48 -13.33 27.46
CA THR A 86 5.67 -14.37 26.44
C THR A 86 4.33 -14.95 26.02
N SER A 87 4.16 -15.21 24.72
CA SER A 87 3.05 -16.01 24.18
C SER A 87 3.53 -17.26 23.44
N LYS A 88 4.74 -17.74 23.77
CA LYS A 88 5.27 -19.03 23.28
C LYS A 88 4.29 -20.15 23.63
N PHE A 89 4.06 -21.06 22.69
CA PHE A 89 3.03 -22.10 22.79
C PHE A 89 3.09 -22.91 24.09
N GLU A 90 4.30 -23.32 24.50
CA GLU A 90 4.56 -24.06 25.75
C GLU A 90 4.07 -23.34 27.01
N TYR A 91 4.17 -22.01 27.03
CA TYR A 91 3.85 -21.19 28.20
C TYR A 91 2.45 -20.55 28.13
N ARG A 92 1.63 -20.86 27.11
CA ARG A 92 0.30 -20.25 26.97
C ARG A 92 -0.69 -20.68 28.05
N HIS A 93 -0.53 -21.89 28.57
CA HIS A 93 -1.35 -22.44 29.64
C HIS A 93 -0.75 -22.16 31.03
N ASP A 94 0.41 -21.51 31.08
CA ASP A 94 1.03 -21.13 32.34
C ASP A 94 0.24 -20.00 33.00
N VAL A 95 -0.28 -20.30 34.19
CA VAL A 95 -1.05 -19.39 35.03
C VAL A 95 -0.28 -18.10 35.32
N SER A 96 1.05 -18.18 35.48
CA SER A 96 1.87 -17.01 35.77
C SER A 96 1.85 -15.98 34.63
N VAL A 97 1.89 -16.47 33.38
CA VAL A 97 1.87 -15.64 32.17
C VAL A 97 0.50 -14.99 32.00
N LEU A 98 -0.59 -15.76 32.17
CA LEU A 98 -1.96 -15.24 32.09
C LEU A 98 -2.24 -14.18 33.16
N ARG A 99 -1.73 -14.37 34.38
CA ARG A 99 -1.80 -13.40 35.46
C ARG A 99 -1.03 -12.12 35.14
N ASN A 100 0.17 -12.24 34.57
CA ASN A 100 0.98 -11.08 34.23
C ASN A 100 0.35 -10.24 33.10
N TYR A 101 -0.29 -10.88 32.11
CA TYR A 101 -1.09 -10.16 31.11
C TYR A 101 -2.31 -9.46 31.75
N ALA A 102 -2.99 -10.12 32.69
CA ALA A 102 -4.11 -9.52 33.43
C ALA A 102 -3.67 -8.27 34.20
N ASN A 103 -2.56 -8.35 34.93
CA ASN A 103 -2.00 -7.24 35.70
C ASN A 103 -1.61 -6.07 34.78
N LEU A 104 -0.94 -6.36 33.66
CA LEU A 104 -0.62 -5.34 32.66
C LEU A 104 -1.88 -4.65 32.14
N LEU A 105 -2.90 -5.41 31.77
CA LEU A 105 -4.16 -4.84 31.30
C LEU A 105 -4.82 -3.97 32.37
N LEU A 106 -4.91 -4.45 33.61
CA LEU A 106 -5.56 -3.73 34.70
C LEU A 106 -4.87 -2.39 34.98
N ASP A 107 -3.54 -2.37 35.03
CA ASP A 107 -2.79 -1.14 35.28
C ASP A 107 -2.89 -0.15 34.11
N LEU A 108 -2.98 -0.65 32.87
CA LEU A 108 -3.25 0.18 31.70
C LEU A 108 -4.68 0.75 31.71
N CYS A 109 -5.67 -0.05 32.10
CA CYS A 109 -7.06 0.41 32.23
C CYS A 109 -7.20 1.55 33.25
N LYS A 110 -6.37 1.55 34.30
CA LYS A 110 -6.31 2.64 35.30
C LYS A 110 -5.60 3.89 34.77
N ALA A 111 -4.61 3.74 33.90
CA ALA A 111 -3.74 4.84 33.46
C ALA A 111 -4.17 5.52 32.16
N VAL A 112 -4.75 4.76 31.23
CA VAL A 112 -5.07 5.23 29.87
C VAL A 112 -6.52 5.73 29.81
N PRO A 113 -6.79 6.94 29.31
CA PRO A 113 -8.15 7.44 29.10
C PRO A 113 -8.86 6.73 27.93
N ASP A 114 -10.18 6.80 27.90
CA ASP A 114 -11.01 6.40 26.75
C ASP A 114 -10.80 4.95 26.29
N GLY A 115 -10.51 4.73 25.00
CA GLY A 115 -10.46 3.43 24.34
C GLY A 115 -9.08 2.76 24.40
N LEU A 116 -9.09 1.47 24.72
CA LEU A 116 -7.93 0.58 24.67
C LEU A 116 -8.25 -0.62 23.78
N VAL A 117 -7.37 -0.91 22.81
CA VAL A 117 -7.55 -1.99 21.85
C VAL A 117 -6.51 -3.08 22.09
N CYS A 118 -6.98 -4.29 22.34
CA CYS A 118 -6.14 -5.43 22.67
C CYS A 118 -6.23 -6.48 21.57
N PHE A 119 -5.09 -6.85 20.99
CA PHE A 119 -4.99 -7.85 19.95
C PHE A 119 -4.36 -9.14 20.50
N PHE A 120 -5.09 -10.24 20.41
CA PHE A 120 -4.62 -11.59 20.71
C PHE A 120 -4.16 -12.32 19.43
N PRO A 121 -3.26 -13.30 19.53
CA PRO A 121 -2.76 -14.05 18.39
C PRO A 121 -3.82 -14.99 17.78
N SER A 122 -4.79 -15.47 18.57
CA SER A 122 -5.86 -16.37 18.10
C SER A 122 -7.11 -16.27 19.00
N TYR A 123 -8.27 -16.64 18.46
CA TYR A 123 -9.52 -16.76 19.22
C TYR A 123 -9.39 -17.76 20.38
N ALA A 124 -8.79 -18.94 20.14
CA ALA A 124 -8.60 -19.94 21.18
C ALA A 124 -7.79 -19.40 22.38
N TYR A 125 -6.73 -18.63 22.12
CA TYR A 125 -5.93 -18.05 23.21
C TYR A 125 -6.68 -16.93 23.94
N MET A 126 -7.44 -16.12 23.20
CA MET A 126 -8.32 -15.11 23.80
C MET A 126 -9.36 -15.76 24.72
N GLU A 127 -10.05 -16.80 24.27
CA GLU A 127 -11.04 -17.54 25.06
C GLU A 127 -10.42 -18.13 26.34
N THR A 128 -9.26 -18.80 26.24
CA THR A 128 -8.55 -19.32 27.42
C THR A 128 -8.19 -18.21 28.41
N ALA A 129 -7.66 -17.08 27.92
CA ALA A 129 -7.32 -15.94 28.76
C ALA A 129 -8.57 -15.33 29.42
N MET A 130 -9.68 -15.17 28.69
CA MET A 130 -10.93 -14.64 29.21
C MET A 130 -11.54 -15.54 30.28
N SER A 131 -11.59 -16.86 30.06
CA SER A 131 -12.09 -17.81 31.05
C SER A 131 -11.29 -17.72 32.35
N TYR A 132 -9.95 -17.72 32.25
CA TYR A 132 -9.09 -17.57 33.42
C TYR A 132 -9.29 -16.21 34.12
N TRP A 133 -9.38 -15.10 33.37
CA TRP A 133 -9.61 -13.77 33.94
C TRP A 133 -10.98 -13.61 34.60
N TYR A 134 -11.99 -14.31 34.10
CA TYR A 134 -13.32 -14.35 34.70
C TYR A 134 -13.32 -15.15 36.01
N GLU A 135 -12.79 -16.37 36.02
CA GLU A 135 -12.75 -17.25 37.19
C GLU A 135 -11.95 -16.65 38.36
N ASN A 136 -10.89 -15.91 38.06
CA ASN A 136 -10.03 -15.29 39.07
C ASN A 136 -10.46 -13.85 39.44
N GLY A 137 -11.59 -13.36 38.90
CA GLY A 137 -12.14 -12.03 39.23
C GLY A 137 -11.37 -10.83 38.64
N PHE A 138 -10.38 -11.04 37.77
CA PHE A 138 -9.67 -9.94 37.09
C PHE A 138 -10.59 -9.13 36.20
N LEU A 139 -11.52 -9.79 35.50
CA LEU A 139 -12.44 -9.10 34.60
C LEU A 139 -13.37 -8.13 35.34
N ALA A 140 -13.79 -8.48 36.56
CA ALA A 140 -14.58 -7.60 37.42
C ALA A 140 -13.81 -6.32 37.76
N GLN A 141 -12.52 -6.44 38.11
CA GLN A 141 -11.65 -5.28 38.39
C GLN A 141 -11.45 -4.41 37.14
N VAL A 142 -11.35 -5.00 35.96
CA VAL A 142 -11.28 -4.24 34.70
C VAL A 142 -12.59 -3.47 34.46
N LEU A 143 -13.74 -4.11 34.70
CA LEU A 143 -15.08 -3.53 34.53
C LEU A 143 -15.35 -2.35 35.47
N GLU A 144 -14.68 -2.27 36.61
CA GLU A 144 -14.70 -1.08 37.48
C GLU A 144 -14.13 0.16 36.78
N HIS A 145 -13.13 -0.02 35.90
CA HIS A 145 -12.46 1.07 35.21
C HIS A 145 -12.95 1.31 33.77
N LYS A 146 -13.24 0.27 33.00
CA LYS A 146 -13.64 0.36 31.59
C LYS A 146 -14.59 -0.77 31.20
N LEU A 147 -15.52 -0.49 30.28
CA LEU A 147 -16.40 -1.52 29.73
C LEU A 147 -15.62 -2.47 28.81
N VAL A 148 -15.96 -3.76 28.80
CA VAL A 148 -15.26 -4.78 28.01
C VAL A 148 -16.14 -5.23 26.85
N PHE A 149 -15.55 -5.25 25.66
CA PHE A 149 -16.17 -5.77 24.43
C PHE A 149 -15.23 -6.77 23.76
N LEU A 150 -15.79 -7.79 23.12
CA LEU A 150 -15.03 -8.87 22.50
C LEU A 150 -15.43 -9.03 21.03
N GLU A 151 -14.44 -9.29 20.19
CA GLU A 151 -14.63 -9.79 18.84
C GLU A 151 -15.09 -11.25 18.89
N THR A 152 -16.13 -11.58 18.11
CA THR A 152 -16.58 -12.96 17.94
C THR A 152 -16.41 -13.38 16.48
N LYS A 153 -16.57 -14.69 16.20
CA LYS A 153 -16.53 -15.18 14.82
C LYS A 153 -17.68 -14.62 13.97
N ASP A 154 -18.81 -14.30 14.62
CA ASP A 154 -19.98 -13.69 13.99
C ASP A 154 -19.79 -12.20 13.69
N VAL A 155 -20.10 -11.80 12.46
CA VAL A 155 -19.93 -10.42 11.97
C VAL A 155 -20.93 -9.47 12.62
N VAL A 156 -22.18 -9.92 12.78
CA VAL A 156 -23.27 -9.07 13.29
C VAL A 156 -22.99 -8.71 14.75
N THR A 157 -22.68 -9.72 15.57
CA THR A 157 -22.30 -9.54 16.97
C THR A 157 -21.08 -8.64 17.11
N THR A 158 -20.05 -8.84 16.30
CA THR A 158 -18.84 -8.01 16.31
C THR A 158 -19.13 -6.56 15.95
N THR A 159 -20.01 -6.32 14.99
CA THR A 159 -20.41 -4.97 14.58
C THR A 159 -21.16 -4.25 15.70
N LEU A 160 -22.06 -4.94 16.39
CA LEU A 160 -22.77 -4.41 17.55
C LEU A 160 -21.80 -4.12 18.71
N ALA A 161 -20.84 -5.01 18.96
CA ALA A 161 -19.81 -4.81 19.98
C ALA A 161 -18.95 -3.57 19.67
N LEU A 162 -18.55 -3.37 18.41
CA LEU A 162 -17.79 -2.18 17.99
C LEU A 162 -18.61 -0.88 18.13
N TYR A 163 -19.89 -0.92 17.80
CA TYR A 163 -20.78 0.22 17.99
C TYR A 163 -20.89 0.61 19.47
N ASN A 164 -21.12 -0.38 20.34
CA ASN A 164 -21.21 -0.14 21.79
C ASN A 164 -19.87 0.30 22.40
N PHE A 165 -18.75 -0.20 21.88
CA PHE A 165 -17.41 0.23 22.26
C PHE A 165 -17.19 1.72 21.98
N LYS A 166 -17.52 2.18 20.77
CA LYS A 166 -17.39 3.59 20.40
C LYS A 166 -18.29 4.47 21.28
N LYS A 167 -19.56 4.06 21.45
CA LYS A 167 -20.52 4.75 22.32
C LYS A 167 -20.02 4.84 23.77
N ALA A 168 -19.42 3.79 24.31
CA ALA A 168 -18.86 3.79 25.66
C ALA A 168 -17.67 4.77 25.82
N CYS A 169 -16.85 4.91 24.77
CA CYS A 169 -15.78 5.90 24.74
C CYS A 169 -16.36 7.33 24.67
N ASP A 170 -17.37 7.56 23.84
CA ASP A 170 -18.01 8.88 23.68
C ASP A 170 -18.74 9.34 24.94
N CYS A 171 -19.32 8.41 25.71
CA CYS A 171 -19.95 8.70 27.00
C CYS A 171 -18.95 8.94 28.15
N GLY A 172 -17.63 8.89 27.89
CA GLY A 172 -16.59 9.15 28.89
C GLY A 172 -16.32 8.01 29.88
N ARG A 173 -17.02 6.87 29.77
CA ARG A 173 -16.76 5.67 30.60
C ARG A 173 -15.44 5.01 30.23
N GLY A 174 -15.10 5.04 28.94
CA GLY A 174 -13.97 4.31 28.36
C GLY A 174 -14.26 2.82 28.21
N ALA A 175 -13.54 2.18 27.30
CA ALA A 175 -13.76 0.79 26.96
C ALA A 175 -12.48 0.07 26.54
N VAL A 176 -12.48 -1.25 26.70
CA VAL A 176 -11.47 -2.19 26.20
C VAL A 176 -12.12 -3.04 25.12
N PHE A 177 -11.49 -3.10 23.96
CA PHE A 177 -11.91 -3.98 22.87
C PHE A 177 -10.89 -5.12 22.71
N PHE A 178 -11.31 -6.34 23.03
CA PHE A 178 -10.53 -7.55 22.77
C PHE A 178 -10.80 -8.04 21.35
N SER A 179 -9.74 -8.17 20.57
CA SER A 179 -9.77 -8.53 19.16
C SER A 179 -8.67 -9.53 18.84
N VAL A 180 -8.75 -10.13 17.66
CA VAL A 180 -7.72 -11.05 17.17
C VAL A 180 -6.90 -10.35 16.10
N ALA A 181 -5.58 -10.49 16.18
CA ALA A 181 -4.64 -9.83 15.27
C ALA A 181 -4.85 -10.21 13.80
N ARG A 182 -5.37 -11.42 13.53
CA ARG A 182 -5.76 -11.92 12.20
C ARG A 182 -7.28 -11.99 12.03
N GLY A 183 -8.02 -11.29 12.88
CA GLY A 183 -9.47 -11.19 12.85
C GLY A 183 -9.95 -10.10 11.91
N LYS A 184 -11.27 -9.99 11.78
CA LYS A 184 -11.93 -9.04 10.85
C LYS A 184 -11.68 -7.59 11.28
N VAL A 185 -11.60 -7.38 12.60
CA VAL A 185 -11.40 -6.05 13.19
C VAL A 185 -10.01 -5.50 12.86
N ALA A 186 -8.97 -6.33 12.88
CA ALA A 186 -7.60 -5.91 12.56
C ALA A 186 -7.41 -5.51 11.07
N GLU A 187 -8.28 -5.97 10.18
CA GLU A 187 -8.21 -5.70 8.74
C GLU A 187 -9.12 -4.54 8.29
N GLY A 188 -10.35 -4.47 8.81
CA GLY A 188 -11.39 -3.59 8.28
C GLY A 188 -11.77 -2.40 9.15
N VAL A 189 -11.27 -2.32 10.40
CA VAL A 189 -11.76 -1.33 11.37
C VAL A 189 -10.64 -0.43 11.86
N ASP A 190 -10.95 0.85 11.90
CA ASP A 190 -10.02 1.90 12.26
C ASP A 190 -10.41 2.52 13.60
N PHE A 191 -9.42 2.70 14.47
CA PHE A 191 -9.59 3.21 15.83
C PHE A 191 -9.02 4.63 15.92
N ASP A 192 -9.68 5.57 15.25
CA ASP A 192 -9.26 6.97 15.21
C ASP A 192 -9.45 7.68 16.57
N ARG A 193 -8.58 8.63 16.90
CA ARG A 193 -8.69 9.55 18.05
C ARG A 193 -8.76 8.83 19.40
N HIS A 194 -9.79 9.12 20.17
CA HIS A 194 -9.98 8.62 21.53
C HIS A 194 -10.45 7.16 21.56
N PHE A 195 -10.83 6.59 20.42
CA PHE A 195 -11.20 5.17 20.33
C PHE A 195 -9.99 4.24 20.48
N GLY A 196 -8.77 4.72 20.24
CA GLY A 196 -7.55 3.94 20.43
C GLY A 196 -6.44 4.76 21.09
N ARG A 197 -6.55 5.09 22.38
CA ARG A 197 -5.45 5.76 23.09
C ARG A 197 -4.29 4.83 23.41
N CYS A 198 -4.57 3.54 23.50
CA CYS A 198 -3.56 2.51 23.69
C CYS A 198 -3.91 1.28 22.85
N VAL A 199 -2.92 0.76 22.13
CA VAL A 199 -2.98 -0.56 21.50
C VAL A 199 -2.03 -1.51 22.21
N VAL A 200 -2.54 -2.68 22.59
CA VAL A 200 -1.78 -3.74 23.24
C VAL A 200 -1.77 -4.97 22.35
N LEU A 201 -0.60 -5.40 21.93
CA LEU A 201 -0.38 -6.68 21.27
C LEU A 201 0.01 -7.72 22.33
N PHE A 202 -0.92 -8.61 22.66
CA PHE A 202 -0.65 -9.73 23.57
C PHE A 202 0.10 -10.82 22.81
N GLY A 203 1.42 -10.80 22.86
CA GLY A 203 2.22 -11.77 22.14
C GLY A 203 2.45 -11.46 20.66
N ILE A 204 3.09 -12.39 19.97
CA ILE A 204 3.35 -12.31 18.53
C ILE A 204 2.28 -13.08 17.73
N PRO A 205 1.64 -12.49 16.71
CA PRO A 205 0.57 -13.12 15.93
C PRO A 205 1.12 -14.09 14.87
N PHE A 206 1.78 -15.16 15.31
CA PHE A 206 2.22 -16.23 14.40
C PHE A 206 1.05 -16.97 13.78
N GLN A 207 1.22 -17.41 12.53
CA GLN A 207 0.31 -18.38 11.91
C GLN A 207 0.42 -19.75 12.60
N TYR A 208 -0.61 -20.57 12.45
CA TYR A 208 -0.61 -21.92 12.97
C TYR A 208 0.40 -22.80 12.20
N ALA A 209 1.52 -23.09 12.85
CA ALA A 209 2.67 -23.77 12.23
C ALA A 209 2.38 -25.22 11.78
N LEU A 210 1.37 -25.89 12.38
CA LEU A 210 0.99 -27.25 12.01
C LEU A 210 0.01 -27.31 10.82
N SER A 211 -0.35 -26.15 10.25
CA SER A 211 -1.17 -26.13 9.03
C SER A 211 -0.42 -26.74 7.85
N ARG A 212 -1.02 -27.75 7.22
CA ARG A 212 -0.47 -28.40 6.01
C ARG A 212 -0.29 -27.41 4.86
N VAL A 213 -1.23 -26.48 4.69
CA VAL A 213 -1.18 -25.42 3.66
C VAL A 213 0.02 -24.52 3.88
N LEU A 214 0.25 -24.09 5.13
CA LEU A 214 1.41 -23.26 5.46
C LEU A 214 2.72 -24.02 5.23
N LYS A 215 2.80 -25.27 5.66
CA LYS A 215 4.00 -26.11 5.45
C LYS A 215 4.33 -26.25 3.96
N ALA A 216 3.35 -26.59 3.13
CA ALA A 216 3.53 -26.69 1.68
C ALA A 216 3.99 -25.35 1.07
N ARG A 217 3.44 -24.23 1.54
CA ARG A 217 3.89 -22.89 1.12
C ARG A 217 5.32 -22.60 1.54
N LEU A 218 5.71 -22.94 2.76
CA LEU A 218 7.07 -22.76 3.26
C LEU A 218 8.07 -23.59 2.45
N ASP A 219 7.74 -24.85 2.15
CA ASP A 219 8.56 -25.74 1.33
C ASP A 219 8.76 -25.15 -0.08
N PHE A 220 7.68 -24.66 -0.71
CA PHE A 220 7.73 -23.99 -2.01
C PHE A 220 8.57 -22.71 -2.00
N LEU A 221 8.41 -21.85 -0.98
CA LEU A 221 9.19 -20.61 -0.85
C LEU A 221 10.69 -20.87 -0.67
N ARG A 222 11.04 -21.93 0.07
CA ARG A 222 12.42 -22.36 0.27
C ARG A 222 13.04 -22.86 -1.03
N GLU A 223 12.36 -23.72 -1.78
CA GLU A 223 12.89 -24.30 -3.02
C GLU A 223 12.99 -23.27 -4.15
N ARG A 224 11.93 -22.46 -4.36
CA ARG A 224 11.85 -21.57 -5.52
C ARG A 224 12.53 -20.23 -5.30
N TYR A 225 12.41 -19.66 -4.10
CA TYR A 225 12.83 -18.29 -3.80
C TYR A 225 13.95 -18.21 -2.76
N GLN A 226 14.42 -19.36 -2.25
CA GLN A 226 15.48 -19.45 -1.22
C GLN A 226 15.15 -18.65 0.06
N ILE A 227 13.85 -18.52 0.37
CA ILE A 227 13.39 -17.85 1.58
C ILE A 227 13.31 -18.89 2.71
N GLN A 228 14.00 -18.63 3.81
CA GLN A 228 13.99 -19.53 4.96
C GLN A 228 12.63 -19.51 5.68
N GLU A 229 12.25 -20.64 6.26
CA GLU A 229 10.95 -20.78 6.92
C GLU A 229 10.78 -19.77 8.07
N SER A 230 11.82 -19.66 8.91
CA SER A 230 11.85 -18.73 10.04
C SER A 230 11.77 -17.27 9.59
N GLU A 231 12.33 -16.95 8.42
CA GLU A 231 12.31 -15.62 7.86
C GLU A 231 10.89 -15.23 7.44
N PHE A 232 10.20 -16.10 6.69
CA PHE A 232 8.82 -15.88 6.25
C PHE A 232 7.85 -15.80 7.43
N LEU A 233 7.94 -16.73 8.40
CA LEU A 233 7.08 -16.72 9.58
C LEU A 233 7.24 -15.43 10.40
N THR A 234 8.48 -14.96 10.55
CA THR A 234 8.75 -13.71 11.26
C THR A 234 8.25 -12.51 10.47
N PHE A 235 8.45 -12.51 9.15
CA PHE A 235 7.92 -11.46 8.26
C PHE A 235 6.41 -11.33 8.37
N ASP A 236 5.69 -12.43 8.19
CA ASP A 236 4.23 -12.42 8.19
C ASP A 236 3.67 -12.02 9.56
N ALA A 237 4.30 -12.46 10.66
CA ALA A 237 3.91 -12.06 12.00
C ALA A 237 4.16 -10.57 12.28
N MET A 238 5.31 -10.01 11.86
CA MET A 238 5.61 -8.59 12.06
C MET A 238 4.74 -7.69 11.18
N ARG A 239 4.43 -8.12 9.96
CA ARG A 239 3.47 -7.46 9.07
C ARG A 239 2.10 -7.35 9.74
N GLN A 240 1.60 -8.44 10.33
CA GLN A 240 0.31 -8.45 11.03
C GLN A 240 0.33 -7.57 12.28
N ALA A 241 1.40 -7.64 13.09
CA ALA A 241 1.56 -6.82 14.27
C ALA A 241 1.57 -5.31 13.93
N ALA A 242 2.33 -4.93 12.90
CA ALA A 242 2.36 -3.55 12.41
C ALA A 242 1.01 -3.11 11.86
N GLN A 243 0.26 -3.99 11.19
CA GLN A 243 -1.10 -3.69 10.71
C GLN A 243 -2.05 -3.37 11.87
N CYS A 244 -2.02 -4.18 12.94
CA CYS A 244 -2.86 -3.96 14.12
C CYS A 244 -2.55 -2.62 14.79
N VAL A 245 -1.26 -2.35 15.03
CA VAL A 245 -0.80 -1.12 15.68
C VAL A 245 -1.05 0.11 14.80
N GLY A 246 -0.92 -0.04 13.47
CA GLY A 246 -1.20 1.02 12.50
C GLY A 246 -2.68 1.42 12.39
N ARG A 247 -3.63 0.68 12.99
CA ARG A 247 -5.06 1.05 12.98
C ARG A 247 -5.39 2.25 13.83
N VAL A 248 -4.50 2.59 14.75
CA VAL A 248 -4.77 3.54 15.82
C VAL A 248 -4.34 4.96 15.47
N ILE A 249 -3.51 5.15 14.44
CA ILE A 249 -3.03 6.48 14.06
C ILE A 249 -3.51 6.81 12.64
N ARG A 250 -4.35 7.83 12.52
CA ARG A 250 -4.85 8.34 11.23
C ARG A 250 -4.47 9.77 10.91
N SER A 251 -4.13 10.55 11.92
CA SER A 251 -3.77 11.95 11.76
C SER A 251 -2.55 12.30 12.60
N LYS A 252 -1.78 13.32 12.17
CA LYS A 252 -0.67 13.87 12.96
C LYS A 252 -1.13 14.47 14.29
N ARG A 253 -2.42 14.82 14.41
CA ARG A 253 -3.02 15.32 15.65
C ARG A 253 -3.36 14.21 16.63
N ASP A 254 -3.45 12.98 16.14
CA ASP A 254 -3.78 11.85 16.96
C ASP A 254 -2.55 11.36 17.73
N PHE A 255 -2.77 10.68 18.84
CA PHE A 255 -1.71 10.09 19.62
C PHE A 255 -2.11 8.76 20.24
N ALA A 256 -1.14 7.86 20.36
CA ALA A 256 -1.37 6.51 20.82
C ALA A 256 -0.16 5.90 21.52
N LEU A 257 -0.43 5.17 22.60
CA LEU A 257 0.51 4.24 23.22
C LEU A 257 0.50 2.93 22.44
N MET A 258 1.67 2.35 22.17
CA MET A 258 1.78 1.07 21.44
C MET A 258 2.57 0.08 22.28
N ILE A 259 1.90 -0.92 22.83
CA ILE A 259 2.50 -1.88 23.76
C ILE A 259 2.64 -3.23 23.09
N PHE A 260 3.88 -3.63 22.89
CA PHE A 260 4.27 -4.95 22.41
C PHE A 260 4.55 -5.85 23.62
N ALA A 261 3.53 -6.60 24.05
CA ALA A 261 3.63 -7.44 25.24
C ALA A 261 4.21 -8.83 24.89
N ASP A 262 5.46 -8.86 24.42
CA ASP A 262 6.26 -10.07 24.27
C ASP A 262 7.75 -9.74 24.21
N ALA A 263 8.57 -10.39 25.03
CA ALA A 263 10.02 -10.22 25.07
C ALA A 263 10.68 -10.49 23.70
N ARG A 264 10.07 -11.33 22.86
CA ARG A 264 10.60 -11.65 21.53
C ARG A 264 10.59 -10.43 20.60
N PHE A 265 9.72 -9.42 20.79
CA PHE A 265 9.79 -8.18 20.00
C PHE A 265 11.09 -7.40 20.21
N SER A 266 11.77 -7.60 21.35
CA SER A 266 13.05 -6.95 21.65
C SER A 266 14.20 -7.49 20.79
N ARG A 267 14.06 -8.71 20.27
CA ARG A 267 15.09 -9.35 19.45
C ARG A 267 15.23 -8.66 18.09
N PRO A 268 16.47 -8.46 17.59
CA PRO A 268 16.71 -7.72 16.35
C PRO A 268 16.07 -8.37 15.12
N ASP A 269 15.95 -9.71 15.08
CA ASP A 269 15.32 -10.44 13.96
C ASP A 269 13.85 -10.08 13.73
N LYS A 270 13.16 -9.64 14.79
CA LYS A 270 11.76 -9.23 14.76
C LYS A 270 11.63 -7.72 14.71
N ARG A 271 12.35 -7.02 15.59
CA ARG A 271 12.32 -5.56 15.70
C ARG A 271 12.64 -4.88 14.38
N ASN A 272 13.66 -5.37 13.65
CA ASN A 272 14.08 -4.76 12.39
C ASN A 272 13.09 -4.99 11.24
N LYS A 273 12.12 -5.91 11.40
CA LYS A 273 11.05 -6.10 10.41
C LYS A 273 9.84 -5.22 10.67
N LEU A 274 9.73 -4.57 11.83
CA LEU A 274 8.72 -3.54 12.05
C LEU A 274 9.01 -2.32 11.15
N PRO A 275 7.98 -1.59 10.69
CA PRO A 275 8.17 -0.42 9.85
C PRO A 275 9.11 0.63 10.48
N PRO A 276 9.94 1.33 9.67
CA PRO A 276 10.88 2.33 10.16
C PRO A 276 10.25 3.44 11.00
N TRP A 277 8.99 3.78 10.72
CA TRP A 277 8.27 4.80 11.47
C TRP A 277 7.93 4.35 12.91
N ILE A 278 7.85 3.06 13.21
CA ILE A 278 7.70 2.55 14.58
C ILE A 278 9.08 2.44 15.24
N THR A 279 10.04 1.81 14.56
CA THR A 279 11.35 1.51 15.13
C THR A 279 12.16 2.76 15.46
N ARG A 280 11.99 3.85 14.71
CA ARG A 280 12.65 5.13 14.98
C ARG A 280 12.23 5.78 16.30
N TYR A 281 11.02 5.52 16.77
CA TYR A 281 10.49 6.06 18.04
C TYR A 281 10.53 5.02 19.17
N LEU A 282 11.09 3.83 18.90
CA LEU A 282 11.30 2.80 19.91
C LEU A 282 12.63 3.04 20.61
N ASP A 283 12.60 3.88 21.64
CA ASP A 283 13.77 4.21 22.45
C ASP A 283 14.36 2.96 23.11
N GLN A 284 15.68 2.94 23.29
CA GLN A 284 16.39 1.81 23.91
C GLN A 284 15.92 1.53 25.34
N THR A 285 15.51 2.59 26.06
CA THR A 285 14.92 2.48 27.42
C THR A 285 13.60 1.72 27.42
N ASN A 286 12.88 1.69 26.30
CA ASN A 286 11.54 1.15 26.17
C ASN A 286 11.54 -0.30 25.63
N LEU A 287 12.70 -0.96 25.51
CA LEU A 287 12.83 -2.29 24.91
C LEU A 287 12.53 -3.47 25.86
N ALA A 288 12.55 -3.24 27.18
CA ALA A 288 12.36 -4.28 28.18
C ALA A 288 11.81 -3.68 29.48
N LEU A 289 10.64 -3.02 29.40
CA LEU A 289 10.01 -2.38 30.55
C LEU A 289 9.22 -3.40 31.37
N ASN A 290 9.39 -3.42 32.69
CA ASN A 290 8.46 -4.13 33.56
C ASN A 290 7.07 -3.45 33.52
N THR A 291 6.03 -4.13 34.01
CA THR A 291 4.65 -3.61 33.95
C THR A 291 4.49 -2.22 34.59
N GLU A 292 5.06 -2.03 35.78
CA GLU A 292 4.93 -0.77 36.53
C GLU A 292 5.65 0.41 35.84
N THR A 293 6.87 0.17 35.34
CA THR A 293 7.64 1.19 34.59
C THR A 293 6.97 1.51 33.27
N ALA A 294 6.43 0.52 32.56
CA ALA A 294 5.65 0.76 31.34
C ALA A 294 4.45 1.67 31.61
N VAL A 295 3.73 1.44 32.71
CA VAL A 295 2.59 2.28 33.12
C VAL A 295 3.04 3.68 33.54
N SER A 296 4.21 3.82 34.18
CA SER A 296 4.79 5.11 34.50
C SER A 296 5.13 5.92 33.24
N VAL A 297 5.75 5.27 32.24
CA VAL A 297 6.02 5.88 30.93
C VAL A 297 4.71 6.26 30.23
N CYS A 298 3.68 5.39 30.27
CA CYS A 298 2.35 5.71 29.75
C CYS A 298 1.79 6.99 30.35
N ARG A 299 1.81 7.13 31.68
CA ARG A 299 1.30 8.32 32.38
C ARG A 299 2.10 9.58 32.02
N SER A 300 3.43 9.46 31.94
CA SER A 300 4.30 10.58 31.56
C SER A 300 4.01 11.06 30.14
N PHE A 301 3.93 10.12 29.19
CA PHE A 301 3.59 10.39 27.80
C PHE A 301 2.22 11.06 27.67
N LEU A 302 1.19 10.49 28.29
CA LEU A 302 -0.18 11.02 28.24
C LEU A 302 -0.28 12.43 28.83
N ARG A 303 0.43 12.72 29.94
CA ARG A 303 0.47 14.07 30.52
C ARG A 303 1.16 15.08 29.62
N SER A 304 2.24 14.69 28.97
CA SER A 304 3.00 15.53 28.04
C SER A 304 2.19 15.84 26.76
N ILE A 305 1.59 14.81 26.15
CA ILE A 305 0.89 14.95 24.87
C ILE A 305 -0.47 15.65 24.99
N SER A 306 -1.08 15.61 26.17
CA SER A 306 -2.36 16.29 26.47
C SER A 306 -2.23 17.82 26.56
N GLN A 307 -1.01 18.36 26.58
CA GLN A 307 -0.79 19.80 26.51
C GLN A 307 -1.17 20.34 25.11
N PRO A 308 -1.69 21.57 25.01
CA PRO A 308 -2.02 22.19 23.74
C PRO A 308 -0.78 22.25 22.84
N ALA A 309 -0.92 21.76 21.60
CA ALA A 309 0.17 21.77 20.64
C ALA A 309 0.48 23.20 20.22
N VAL A 310 1.70 23.67 20.47
CA VAL A 310 2.22 24.90 19.88
C VAL A 310 2.47 24.58 18.40
N SER A 311 1.60 25.05 17.51
CA SER A 311 1.72 24.79 16.08
C SER A 311 3.02 25.41 15.56
N SER A 312 3.98 24.56 15.17
CA SER A 312 5.15 25.02 14.46
C SER A 312 4.82 25.11 12.97
N ALA A 313 4.86 26.32 12.40
CA ALA A 313 4.62 26.54 10.96
C ALA A 313 5.59 25.73 10.06
N ALA A 314 6.69 25.21 10.60
CA ALA A 314 7.74 24.53 9.85
C ALA A 314 7.34 23.17 9.24
N LEU A 315 6.23 22.54 9.67
CA LEU A 315 5.87 21.17 9.29
C LEU A 315 4.68 21.06 8.34
N ARG A 316 4.12 22.19 7.91
CA ARG A 316 3.10 22.26 6.86
C ARG A 316 3.75 22.66 5.54
N LEU A 317 3.47 21.89 4.50
CA LEU A 317 3.61 22.38 3.14
C LEU A 317 2.52 23.45 2.97
N ASP A 318 2.92 24.71 2.97
CA ASP A 318 1.98 25.80 2.75
C ASP A 318 1.35 25.67 1.36
N ALA A 319 0.09 26.09 1.21
CA ALA A 319 -0.58 26.09 -0.10
C ALA A 319 0.22 26.90 -1.15
N ALA A 320 0.94 27.94 -0.71
CA ALA A 320 1.87 28.69 -1.53
C ALA A 320 3.12 27.86 -1.93
N ALA A 321 3.64 27.01 -1.03
CA ALA A 321 4.76 26.13 -1.35
C ALA A 321 4.38 25.05 -2.37
N LEU A 322 3.13 24.56 -2.33
CA LEU A 322 2.59 23.61 -3.31
C LEU A 322 2.37 24.22 -4.71
N SER A 323 2.24 25.55 -4.80
CA SER A 323 2.11 26.23 -6.09
C SER A 323 3.41 26.29 -6.89
N ASP A 324 4.55 26.15 -6.21
CA ASP A 324 5.88 26.10 -6.84
C ASP A 324 6.33 24.65 -7.00
N TRP A 325 5.99 24.08 -8.16
CA TRP A 325 6.39 22.72 -8.53
C TRP A 325 7.89 22.47 -8.42
N GLN A 326 8.74 23.44 -8.80
CA GLN A 326 10.19 23.25 -8.76
C GLN A 326 10.70 23.11 -7.34
N ARG A 327 10.20 23.94 -6.41
CA ARG A 327 10.58 23.90 -5.00
C ARG A 327 10.08 22.64 -4.31
N CYS A 328 8.85 22.20 -4.61
CA CYS A 328 8.33 20.92 -4.16
C CYS A 328 9.17 19.74 -4.69
N TRP A 329 9.50 19.75 -5.98
CA TRP A 329 10.33 18.71 -6.58
C TRP A 329 11.70 18.64 -5.92
N LEU A 330 12.36 19.78 -5.70
CA LEU A 330 13.65 19.87 -5.01
C LEU A 330 13.60 19.33 -3.57
N GLN A 331 12.51 19.59 -2.84
CA GLN A 331 12.29 19.01 -1.52
C GLN A 331 12.08 17.49 -1.58
N VAL A 332 11.31 16.99 -2.55
CA VAL A 332 11.11 15.55 -2.77
C VAL A 332 12.44 14.88 -3.10
N THR A 333 13.22 15.42 -4.03
CA THR A 333 14.55 14.91 -4.42
C THR A 333 15.49 14.88 -3.21
N ARG A 334 15.50 15.93 -2.37
CA ARG A 334 16.29 15.95 -1.13
C ARG A 334 15.83 14.92 -0.10
N THR A 335 14.52 14.78 0.08
CA THR A 335 13.96 13.89 1.12
C THR A 335 14.14 12.43 0.75
N LEU A 336 13.96 12.10 -0.52
CA LEU A 336 14.11 10.75 -1.06
C LEU A 336 15.54 10.42 -1.48
N SER A 337 16.49 11.36 -1.35
CA SER A 337 17.86 11.22 -1.85
C SER A 337 17.91 10.71 -3.30
N LEU A 338 16.95 11.12 -4.13
CA LEU A 338 16.87 10.69 -5.53
C LEU A 338 18.02 11.31 -6.30
N ASP A 339 18.69 10.49 -7.10
CA ASP A 339 19.75 10.97 -7.97
C ASP A 339 19.13 11.93 -9.02
N PRO A 340 19.58 13.20 -9.11
CA PRO A 340 19.00 14.17 -10.04
C PRO A 340 19.02 13.70 -11.50
N GLN A 341 19.99 12.84 -11.84
CA GLN A 341 20.17 12.28 -13.18
C GLN A 341 19.15 11.19 -13.53
N MET A 342 18.62 10.44 -12.55
CA MET A 342 17.62 9.39 -12.79
C MET A 342 16.23 9.95 -13.07
N CYS A 343 15.93 11.16 -12.58
CA CYS A 343 14.65 11.84 -12.82
C CYS A 343 14.71 12.98 -13.84
N ALA A 344 15.90 13.34 -14.33
CA ALA A 344 16.04 14.38 -15.33
C ALA A 344 15.46 13.91 -16.66
N LEU A 345 14.28 14.42 -17.02
CA LEU A 345 13.96 14.98 -18.35
C LEU A 345 14.31 14.17 -19.62
N ALA A 346 14.57 12.86 -19.52
CA ALA A 346 15.04 12.05 -20.63
C ALA A 346 14.07 12.08 -21.84
N PRO A 347 12.73 12.04 -21.68
CA PRO A 347 11.83 12.09 -22.83
C PRO A 347 11.79 13.45 -23.53
N LEU A 348 11.90 14.56 -22.79
CA LEU A 348 11.82 15.92 -23.35
C LEU A 348 13.14 16.34 -24.01
N GLN A 349 14.29 16.00 -23.40
CA GLN A 349 15.59 16.23 -24.02
C GLN A 349 15.81 15.34 -25.25
N GLN A 350 15.38 14.07 -25.23
CA GLN A 350 15.41 13.23 -26.44
C GLN A 350 14.53 13.79 -27.55
N LYS A 351 13.32 14.30 -27.23
CA LYS A 351 12.44 14.91 -28.23
C LYS A 351 13.03 16.17 -28.83
N GLN A 352 13.72 17.01 -28.03
CA GLN A 352 14.43 18.18 -28.54
C GLN A 352 15.66 17.82 -29.38
N LEU A 353 16.40 16.76 -29.01
CA LEU A 353 17.52 16.24 -29.80
C LEU A 353 17.06 15.65 -31.14
N GLN A 354 15.95 14.93 -31.15
CA GLN A 354 15.34 14.40 -32.38
C GLN A 354 14.87 15.52 -33.31
N LEU A 355 14.26 16.58 -32.77
CA LEU A 355 13.86 17.76 -33.54
C LEU A 355 15.08 18.47 -34.14
N LYS A 356 16.15 18.68 -33.36
CA LYS A 356 17.41 19.25 -33.89
C LYS A 356 18.07 18.38 -34.95
N GLN A 357 18.02 17.06 -34.81
CA GLN A 357 18.54 16.14 -35.83
C GLN A 357 17.70 16.17 -37.12
N GLN A 358 16.38 16.29 -37.02
CA GLN A 358 15.51 16.48 -38.18
C GLN A 358 15.78 17.81 -38.89
N GLU A 359 15.96 18.91 -38.15
CA GLU A 359 16.29 20.21 -38.73
C GLU A 359 17.66 20.19 -39.44
N GLN A 360 18.67 19.53 -38.86
CA GLN A 360 19.97 19.37 -39.52
C GLN A 360 19.90 18.53 -40.80
N GLN A 361 19.11 17.46 -40.81
CA GLN A 361 18.91 16.64 -42.01
C GLN A 361 18.20 17.43 -43.12
N GLN A 362 17.19 18.24 -42.77
CA GLN A 362 16.53 19.12 -43.75
C GLN A 362 17.48 20.18 -44.32
N GLN A 363 18.34 20.78 -43.50
CA GLN A 363 19.35 21.73 -43.97
C GLN A 363 20.38 21.08 -44.90
N GLN A 364 20.84 19.86 -44.59
CA GLN A 364 21.75 19.13 -45.48
C GLN A 364 21.11 18.78 -46.83
N GLN A 365 19.83 18.36 -46.83
CA GLN A 365 19.11 18.10 -48.07
C GLN A 365 18.94 19.38 -48.92
N GLN A 366 18.63 20.51 -48.30
CA GLN A 366 18.55 21.80 -49.01
C GLN A 366 19.90 22.21 -49.60
N GLN A 367 21.01 22.04 -48.87
CA GLN A 367 22.34 22.34 -49.38
C GLN A 367 22.73 21.43 -50.56
N GLN A 368 22.41 20.14 -50.49
CA GLN A 368 22.67 19.22 -51.60
C GLN A 368 21.85 19.58 -52.84
N GLN A 369 20.58 19.96 -52.68
CA GLN A 369 19.76 20.44 -53.80
C GLN A 369 20.31 21.72 -54.43
N GLN A 370 20.78 22.67 -53.61
CA GLN A 370 21.42 23.89 -54.13
C GLN A 370 22.72 23.60 -54.88
N GLN A 371 23.56 22.68 -54.37
CA GLN A 371 24.78 22.26 -55.08
C GLN A 371 24.47 21.57 -56.40
N GLN A 372 23.45 20.70 -56.45
CA GLN A 372 23.01 20.08 -57.70
C GLN A 372 22.49 21.11 -58.70
N GLN A 373 21.72 22.11 -58.25
CA GLN A 373 21.27 23.20 -59.12
C GLN A 373 22.44 24.04 -59.64
N GLN A 374 23.43 24.34 -58.80
CA GLN A 374 24.65 25.06 -59.23
C GLN A 374 25.48 24.25 -60.22
N GLN A 375 25.63 22.94 -60.02
CA GLN A 375 26.30 22.06 -60.98
C GLN A 375 25.54 21.95 -62.30
N GLN A 376 24.21 21.88 -62.27
CA GLN A 376 23.40 21.91 -63.49
C GLN A 376 23.51 23.25 -64.23
N GLN A 377 23.54 24.38 -63.51
CA GLN A 377 23.80 25.70 -64.12
C GLN A 377 25.22 25.80 -64.68
N HIS A 378 26.22 25.25 -63.99
CA HIS A 378 27.60 25.22 -64.46
C HIS A 378 27.76 24.33 -65.70
N ASN A 379 27.10 23.17 -65.73
CA ASN A 379 27.07 22.29 -66.91
C ASN A 379 26.28 22.91 -68.08
N LYS A 380 25.19 23.65 -67.81
CA LYS A 380 24.51 24.46 -68.84
C LYS A 380 25.40 25.58 -69.37
N ARG A 381 26.17 26.25 -68.52
CA ARG A 381 27.18 27.25 -68.93
C ARG A 381 28.34 26.65 -69.73
N LYS A 382 28.84 25.48 -69.36
CA LYS A 382 29.88 24.76 -70.13
C LYS A 382 29.35 24.30 -71.50
N ARG A 383 28.14 23.73 -71.56
CA ARG A 383 27.49 23.39 -72.84
C ARG A 383 27.23 24.62 -73.73
N SER A 384 27.00 25.79 -73.15
CA SER A 384 26.90 27.06 -73.89
C SER A 384 28.26 27.57 -74.39
N PHE A 385 29.38 27.12 -73.82
CA PHE A 385 30.74 27.50 -74.22
C PHE A 385 31.32 26.52 -75.27
N ASP A 386 30.99 25.23 -75.17
CA ASP A 386 31.43 24.17 -76.11
C ASP A 386 30.69 24.17 -77.47
N LEU A 387 29.66 25.01 -77.65
CA LEU A 387 29.00 25.23 -78.95
C LEU A 387 29.69 26.31 -79.82
N GLY A 388 30.81 26.88 -79.35
CA GLY A 388 31.56 27.96 -80.03
C GLY A 388 32.77 27.51 -80.86
N SER A 389 33.16 26.25 -80.84
CA SER A 389 34.38 25.79 -81.52
C SER A 389 34.27 24.32 -81.95
N GLU A 390 33.65 24.08 -83.11
CA GLU A 390 34.00 23.04 -84.11
C GLU A 390 32.83 22.86 -85.10
N SER A 391 32.93 23.48 -86.27
CA SER A 391 32.13 23.10 -87.44
C SER A 391 32.95 23.23 -88.73
N THR A 392 33.57 22.14 -89.19
CA THR A 392 33.77 21.94 -90.64
C THR A 392 33.97 20.47 -91.04
N GLN A 393 33.08 20.04 -91.94
CA GLN A 393 33.16 18.95 -92.93
C GLN A 393 32.90 17.50 -92.46
N LYS A 394 31.70 16.94 -92.71
CA LYS A 394 31.12 16.33 -93.96
C LYS A 394 31.19 14.79 -93.80
N LYS A 395 30.18 13.97 -94.09
CA LYS A 395 29.00 14.08 -94.99
C LYS A 395 28.03 12.91 -94.70
N GLU A 396 26.73 13.23 -94.77
CA GLU A 396 25.62 12.53 -95.48
C GLU A 396 25.47 10.99 -95.34
N VAL A 397 24.28 10.42 -95.13
CA VAL A 397 23.08 10.44 -96.01
C VAL A 397 21.85 10.13 -95.14
N ALA A 398 20.94 11.10 -94.94
CA ALA A 398 19.60 11.23 -95.58
C ALA A 398 18.50 10.35 -94.94
N SER A 399 17.23 10.73 -94.81
CA SER A 399 16.41 11.95 -94.98
C SER A 399 14.98 11.47 -94.63
N ASN A 400 14.35 11.98 -93.56
CA ASN A 400 13.25 12.98 -93.60
C ASN A 400 11.90 12.50 -94.19
N PRO A 401 10.74 13.17 -93.94
CA PRO A 401 10.37 14.05 -92.80
C PRO A 401 8.87 13.98 -92.35
N ASN A 402 8.61 14.62 -91.19
CA ASN A 402 7.46 15.49 -90.78
C ASN A 402 5.99 15.04 -90.99
N ALA A 403 5.02 15.36 -90.13
CA ALA A 403 4.82 16.58 -89.35
C ALA A 403 3.75 16.43 -88.25
N ALA A 404 3.70 17.43 -87.37
CA ALA A 404 2.50 18.03 -86.75
C ALA A 404 1.92 17.42 -85.45
N ALA A 405 2.18 18.16 -84.38
CA ALA A 405 1.18 18.83 -83.53
C ALA A 405 0.03 18.03 -82.85
N ALA A 406 0.01 18.22 -81.52
CA ALA A 406 -1.16 18.42 -80.67
C ALA A 406 -1.99 17.22 -80.20
N ALA A 407 -2.63 17.46 -79.04
CA ALA A 407 -3.61 16.66 -78.31
C ALA A 407 -3.02 15.49 -77.47
N ALA A 408 -2.97 15.63 -76.15
CA ALA A 408 -4.08 15.47 -75.19
C ALA A 408 -4.34 14.00 -74.81
N ALA A 409 -4.69 13.83 -73.53
CA ALA A 409 -5.27 12.66 -72.87
C ALA A 409 -4.31 11.69 -72.14
N ALA A 410 -4.55 11.67 -70.82
CA ALA A 410 -4.70 10.49 -69.97
C ALA A 410 -3.46 9.65 -69.61
N ALA A 411 -2.94 9.85 -68.40
CA ALA A 411 -3.06 8.87 -67.30
C ALA A 411 -2.30 9.39 -66.07
N ALA A 412 -3.03 9.61 -64.98
CA ALA A 412 -2.53 10.12 -63.70
C ALA A 412 -1.80 9.04 -62.87
N PRO A 413 -0.94 9.45 -61.91
CA PRO A 413 -0.79 8.76 -60.65
C PRO A 413 -1.31 9.66 -59.52
N THR A 414 -2.34 9.23 -58.79
CA THR A 414 -2.94 9.98 -57.68
C THR A 414 -2.31 9.60 -56.34
N ALA A 415 -1.74 10.59 -55.67
CA ALA A 415 -1.51 10.61 -54.22
C ALA A 415 -2.77 11.13 -53.48
N PRO A 416 -2.87 10.97 -52.14
CA PRO A 416 -4.15 10.97 -51.41
C PRO A 416 -4.51 12.33 -50.81
N THR A 417 -5.81 12.64 -50.74
CA THR A 417 -6.39 13.67 -49.85
C THR A 417 -7.89 13.40 -49.63
N GLY A 418 -8.40 13.69 -48.44
CA GLY A 418 -9.78 14.18 -48.27
C GLY A 418 -10.61 13.48 -47.20
N ALA A 419 -11.19 14.29 -46.32
CA ALA A 419 -11.93 13.95 -45.12
C ALA A 419 -13.47 13.96 -45.31
N ASP A 420 -14.16 13.55 -44.24
CA ASP A 420 -15.52 13.88 -43.78
C ASP A 420 -16.77 13.17 -44.37
N GLY A 421 -17.59 12.64 -43.44
CA GLY A 421 -19.05 12.85 -43.48
C GLY A 421 -19.98 11.64 -43.31
N HIS A 422 -20.81 11.69 -42.26
CA HIS A 422 -21.99 10.86 -41.90
C HIS A 422 -21.73 9.54 -41.14
N ALA A 423 -21.85 9.45 -39.81
CA ALA A 423 -22.94 9.76 -38.86
C ALA A 423 -24.07 8.69 -38.78
N ALA A 424 -24.23 8.18 -37.55
CA ALA A 424 -25.39 7.53 -36.92
C ALA A 424 -25.64 6.02 -37.18
N ALA A 425 -25.30 5.17 -36.19
CA ALA A 425 -26.27 4.38 -35.41
C ALA A 425 -25.59 3.49 -34.32
N ALA A 426 -26.13 3.57 -33.09
CA ALA A 426 -26.06 2.65 -31.93
C ALA A 426 -24.68 2.45 -31.26
N GLU A 427 -24.36 2.96 -30.05
CA GLU A 427 -25.12 3.14 -28.79
C GLU A 427 -25.72 1.84 -28.22
N LYS A 428 -24.87 1.06 -27.54
CA LYS A 428 -25.23 0.18 -26.39
C LYS A 428 -23.97 -0.37 -25.71
N ALA A 429 -24.03 -0.42 -24.37
CA ALA A 429 -23.09 -1.03 -23.41
C ALA A 429 -22.01 -0.13 -22.77
N ALA A 430 -22.44 0.94 -22.10
CA ALA A 430 -21.70 1.54 -20.99
C ALA A 430 -22.67 2.18 -19.95
N SER A 431 -23.41 1.35 -19.23
CA SER A 431 -24.11 1.76 -18.00
C SER A 431 -24.54 0.49 -17.23
N VAL A 432 -23.95 0.25 -16.06
CA VAL A 432 -24.52 -0.37 -14.83
C VAL A 432 -23.37 -0.63 -13.85
N ALA A 433 -23.60 -0.27 -12.58
CA ALA A 433 -22.77 -0.46 -11.38
C ALA A 433 -21.81 0.67 -10.99
N ALA A 434 -22.33 1.90 -10.93
CA ALA A 434 -21.88 2.92 -9.99
C ALA A 434 -23.08 3.80 -9.61
N ASP A 435 -23.96 3.29 -8.74
CA ASP A 435 -24.97 4.09 -8.01
C ASP A 435 -25.53 3.27 -6.84
N ALA A 436 -24.94 3.43 -5.67
CA ALA A 436 -25.54 3.09 -4.38
C ALA A 436 -24.76 3.77 -3.25
N ALA A 437 -24.67 5.11 -3.23
CA ALA A 437 -24.07 5.82 -2.10
C ALA A 437 -24.42 7.32 -1.99
N THR A 438 -25.63 7.78 -2.32
CA THR A 438 -26.05 9.15 -1.93
C THR A 438 -27.57 9.29 -1.92
N ALA A 439 -28.20 9.13 -0.76
CA ALA A 439 -29.38 9.88 -0.32
C ALA A 439 -29.91 9.31 1.00
N ALA A 440 -29.63 9.97 2.13
CA ALA A 440 -30.58 10.13 3.24
C ALA A 440 -29.88 10.90 4.38
N ASP A 441 -30.06 12.22 4.41
CA ASP A 441 -30.24 12.91 5.69
C ASP A 441 -31.08 14.19 5.52
N ALA A 442 -31.86 14.50 6.58
CA ALA A 442 -32.69 15.69 6.88
C ALA A 442 -34.25 15.64 6.67
N ALA A 443 -34.94 15.11 7.71
CA ALA A 443 -36.06 15.67 8.53
C ALA A 443 -37.42 16.10 7.89
N PRO A 444 -38.57 16.25 8.65
CA PRO A 444 -38.76 16.42 10.09
C PRO A 444 -39.95 15.64 10.77
N ALA A 445 -40.17 15.96 12.05
CA ALA A 445 -41.09 15.40 13.04
C ALA A 445 -42.60 15.50 12.74
N THR A 446 -43.37 14.51 13.22
CA THR A 446 -44.69 14.71 13.87
C THR A 446 -45.06 13.53 14.80
N THR A 447 -45.60 13.92 15.94
CA THR A 447 -46.33 13.23 17.03
C THR A 447 -47.29 12.09 16.65
N ALA A 448 -47.28 11.00 17.43
CA ALA A 448 -48.48 10.31 17.94
C ALA A 448 -48.13 9.30 19.05
N THR A 449 -49.06 9.21 20.00
CA THR A 449 -49.06 8.60 21.33
C THR A 449 -49.56 7.15 21.39
N HIS A 450 -49.28 6.48 22.53
CA HIS A 450 -49.82 5.20 23.04
C HIS A 450 -49.30 3.92 22.35
N GLN A 451 -49.00 2.79 23.01
CA GLN A 451 -49.54 2.21 24.25
C GLN A 451 -48.62 1.09 24.79
N GLN A 452 -48.88 0.69 26.04
CA GLN A 452 -48.20 -0.26 26.91
C GLN A 452 -48.19 -1.75 26.46
N ALA A 453 -47.42 -2.52 27.25
CA ALA A 453 -47.44 -3.97 27.49
C ALA A 453 -46.46 -4.77 26.61
N ALA A 454 -45.82 -5.85 27.04
CA ALA A 454 -45.51 -6.50 28.32
C ALA A 454 -44.64 -7.70 27.91
N ALA A 455 -43.67 -8.11 28.72
CA ALA A 455 -43.00 -9.41 28.57
C ALA A 455 -43.98 -10.57 28.82
N PRO A 456 -43.66 -11.83 28.47
CA PRO A 456 -42.47 -12.33 27.77
C PRO A 456 -42.67 -12.61 26.27
#